data_AF-A0A0K8P3Y8-F1
#
_entry.id   AF-A0A0K8P3Y8-F1
#
_cell.length_a   1.000
_cell.length_b   1.000
_cell.length_c   1.000
_cell.angle_alpha   90.00
_cell.angle_beta   90.00
_cell.angle_gamma   90.00
#
_symmetry.space_group_name_H-M   'P 1'
#
loop_
_entity.id
_entity.type
_entity.pdbx_description
1 polymer ?
#
loop_
_entity_poly.entity_id
_entity_poly.type
_entity_poly.pdbx_seq_one_letter_code
_entity_poly.pdbx_strand_id
1 'polypeptide(L)'
;MMTTYALRIQGMADGSETEAAHDLLVNLAWQIGLGAEIAAAIEPGSVRAKRLHGALRTVVDLCLAGYVWRAAFADALDQAATESAQLTADHPRIWPQRRAGPDLLAAAVQQRRVTADMVAGAELYRDTEKA
;
A
#
# COMPACT_ATOMS: atom_id res chain seq x y z
N MET A 1 -0.57 -16.55 -7.53
CA MET A 1 -1.16 -15.71 -8.60
C MET A 1 -0.53 -14.32 -8.47
N MET A 2 0.71 -14.14 -8.95
CA MET A 2 1.51 -12.90 -8.79
C MET A 2 1.56 -12.04 -10.07
N THR A 3 1.02 -12.53 -11.18
CA THR A 3 1.31 -12.00 -12.53
C THR A 3 0.45 -10.81 -12.95
N THR A 4 -0.63 -10.48 -12.22
CA THR A 4 -1.65 -9.54 -12.73
C THR A 4 -1.39 -8.06 -12.40
N TYR A 5 -0.60 -7.74 -11.38
CA TYR A 5 -0.41 -6.34 -10.93
C TYR A 5 0.67 -5.57 -11.69
N ALA A 6 1.84 -6.16 -11.91
CA ALA A 6 2.97 -5.49 -12.55
C ALA A 6 2.61 -4.94 -13.95
N LEU A 7 1.87 -5.73 -14.75
CA LEU A 7 1.42 -5.33 -16.09
C LEU A 7 0.42 -4.16 -16.04
N ARG A 8 -0.44 -4.11 -15.01
CA ARG A 8 -1.40 -3.02 -14.83
C ARG A 8 -0.73 -1.73 -14.35
N ILE A 9 0.27 -1.83 -13.48
CA ILE A 9 1.05 -0.69 -12.98
C ILE A 9 1.84 -0.04 -14.12
N GLN A 10 2.58 -0.85 -14.87
CA GLN A 10 3.47 -0.37 -15.94
C GLN A 10 2.70 0.08 -17.20
N GLY A 11 1.50 -0.45 -17.43
CA GLY A 11 0.66 -0.09 -18.57
C GLY A 11 -0.26 1.12 -18.35
N MET A 12 -0.35 1.65 -17.12
CA MET A 12 -1.28 2.73 -16.81
C MET A 12 -0.69 4.09 -17.20
N ALA A 13 -1.39 4.81 -18.08
CA ALA A 13 -0.99 6.14 -18.53
C ALA A 13 -0.96 7.15 -17.37
N ASP A 14 0.01 8.05 -17.39
CA ASP A 14 0.10 9.12 -16.39
C ASP A 14 -1.15 10.03 -16.43
N GLY A 15 -1.65 10.41 -15.26
CA GLY A 15 -2.86 11.21 -15.14
C GLY A 15 -4.16 10.42 -15.38
N SER A 16 -4.11 9.09 -15.50
CA SER A 16 -5.30 8.27 -15.70
C SER A 16 -6.24 8.34 -14.49
N GLU A 17 -7.49 8.72 -14.74
CA GLU A 17 -8.61 8.75 -13.78
C GLU A 17 -9.63 7.64 -14.05
N THR A 18 -9.25 6.68 -14.90
CA THR A 18 -10.15 5.59 -15.33
C THR A 18 -10.54 4.68 -14.18
N GLU A 19 -11.65 3.96 -14.32
CA GLU A 19 -12.02 2.90 -13.38
C GLU A 19 -10.91 1.85 -13.21
N ALA A 20 -10.11 1.59 -14.25
CA ALA A 20 -8.94 0.72 -14.14
C ALA A 20 -7.83 1.30 -13.23
N ALA A 21 -7.65 2.62 -13.23
CA ALA A 21 -6.74 3.30 -12.30
C ALA A 21 -7.27 3.25 -10.87
N HIS A 22 -8.58 3.45 -10.70
CA HIS A 22 -9.24 3.33 -9.40
C HIS A 22 -9.15 1.92 -8.82
N ASP A 23 -9.47 0.89 -9.63
CA ASP A 23 -9.32 -0.52 -9.27
C ASP A 23 -7.87 -0.86 -8.90
N LEU A 24 -6.90 -0.30 -9.62
CA LEU A 24 -5.49 -0.50 -9.29
C LEU A 24 -5.16 0.10 -7.92
N LEU A 25 -5.63 1.31 -7.61
CA LEU A 25 -5.43 1.94 -6.30
C LEU A 25 -6.08 1.16 -5.16
N VAL A 26 -7.30 0.61 -5.37
CA VAL A 26 -7.97 -0.26 -4.37
C VAL A 26 -7.10 -1.47 -4.04
N ASN A 27 -6.60 -2.12 -5.09
CA ASN A 27 -5.80 -3.32 -4.92
C ASN A 27 -4.44 -3.04 -4.30
N LEU A 28 -3.78 -1.95 -4.70
CA LEU A 28 -2.51 -1.52 -4.11
C LEU A 28 -2.68 -1.18 -2.63
N ALA A 29 -3.75 -0.47 -2.25
CA ALA A 29 -4.06 -0.17 -0.87
C ALA A 29 -4.19 -1.44 -0.02
N TRP A 30 -4.89 -2.45 -0.54
CA TRP A 30 -5.02 -3.73 0.15
C TRP A 30 -3.70 -4.49 0.25
N GLN A 31 -3.01 -4.69 -0.87
CA GLN A 31 -1.81 -5.52 -0.94
C GLN A 31 -0.63 -4.88 -0.20
N ILE A 32 -0.36 -3.59 -0.43
CA ILE A 32 0.71 -2.88 0.26
C ILE A 32 0.37 -2.74 1.75
N GLY A 33 -0.88 -2.42 2.09
CA GLY A 33 -1.34 -2.35 3.48
C GLY A 33 -1.08 -3.65 4.23
N LEU A 34 -1.43 -4.79 3.63
CA LEU A 34 -1.21 -6.10 4.26
C LEU A 34 0.29 -6.38 4.48
N GLY A 35 1.14 -6.07 3.51
CA GLY A 35 2.59 -6.21 3.67
C GLY A 35 3.15 -5.29 4.76
N ALA A 36 2.67 -4.05 4.86
CA ALA A 36 3.08 -3.12 5.91
C ALA A 36 2.73 -3.64 7.31
N GLU A 37 1.51 -4.16 7.49
CA GLU A 37 1.06 -4.76 8.75
C GLU A 37 1.88 -6.02 9.12
N ILE A 38 2.16 -6.89 8.15
CA ILE A 38 3.00 -8.07 8.37
C ILE A 38 4.43 -7.64 8.76
N ALA A 39 5.03 -6.70 8.03
CA ALA A 39 6.37 -6.22 8.30
C ALA A 39 6.48 -5.60 9.70
N ALA A 40 5.50 -4.77 10.09
CA ALA A 40 5.43 -4.18 11.42
C ALA A 40 5.20 -5.22 12.51
N ALA A 41 4.45 -6.30 12.25
CA ALA A 41 4.24 -7.38 13.20
C ALA A 41 5.49 -8.25 13.43
N ILE A 42 6.32 -8.43 12.40
CA ILE A 42 7.57 -9.20 12.49
C ILE A 42 8.65 -8.38 13.17
N GLU A 43 8.85 -7.15 12.69
CA GLU A 43 9.91 -6.26 13.14
C GLU A 43 9.42 -4.81 13.12
N PRO A 44 8.82 -4.34 14.24
CA PRO A 44 8.33 -2.98 14.37
C PRO A 44 9.45 -1.96 14.10
N GLY A 45 9.16 -0.96 13.26
CA GLY A 45 10.11 0.12 12.95
C GLY A 45 11.26 -0.27 12.01
N SER A 46 11.29 -1.49 11.48
CA SER A 46 12.27 -1.90 10.47
C SER A 46 12.25 -0.99 9.23
N VAL A 47 13.39 -0.90 8.53
CA VAL A 47 13.49 -0.16 7.26
C VAL A 47 12.44 -0.64 6.26
N ARG A 48 12.17 -1.94 6.22
CA ARG A 48 11.13 -2.55 5.40
C ARG A 48 9.73 -2.08 5.79
N ALA A 49 9.38 -2.11 7.07
CA ALA A 49 8.08 -1.63 7.54
C ALA A 49 7.88 -0.14 7.21
N LYS A 50 8.90 0.70 7.45
CA LYS A 50 8.89 2.13 7.11
C LYS A 50 8.69 2.37 5.60
N ARG A 51 9.39 1.60 4.75
CA ARG A 51 9.28 1.70 3.29
C ARG A 51 7.91 1.32 2.78
N LEU A 52 7.36 0.19 3.23
CA LEU A 52 6.02 -0.26 2.83
C LEU A 52 4.93 0.71 3.31
N HIS A 53 5.07 1.25 4.52
CA HIS A 53 4.20 2.31 5.02
C HIS A 53 4.28 3.60 4.19
N GLY A 54 5.49 4.00 3.78
CA GLY A 54 5.70 5.12 2.86
C GLY A 54 5.03 4.90 1.50
N ALA A 55 5.16 3.69 0.93
CA ALA A 55 4.47 3.34 -0.32
C ALA A 55 2.93 3.36 -0.16
N LEU A 56 2.41 2.92 0.98
CA LEU A 56 0.98 3.00 1.28
C LEU A 56 0.50 4.45 1.39
N ARG A 57 1.30 5.35 1.99
CA ARG A 57 1.02 6.80 1.97
C ARG A 57 0.94 7.34 0.56
N THR A 58 1.85 6.95 -0.33
CA THR A 58 1.78 7.37 -1.73
C THR A 58 0.44 6.95 -2.37
N VAL A 59 -0.06 5.73 -2.11
CA VAL A 59 -1.39 5.31 -2.62
C VAL A 59 -2.50 6.22 -2.09
N VAL A 60 -2.47 6.56 -0.79
CA VAL A 60 -3.43 7.49 -0.18
C VAL A 60 -3.33 8.88 -0.79
N ASP A 61 -2.13 9.41 -1.01
CA ASP A 61 -1.92 10.72 -1.61
C ASP A 61 -2.46 10.76 -3.04
N LEU A 62 -2.33 9.67 -3.82
CA LEU A 62 -2.95 9.54 -5.15
C LEU A 62 -4.48 9.53 -5.08
N CYS A 63 -5.06 8.90 -4.06
CA CYS A 63 -6.50 8.93 -3.80
C CYS A 63 -6.98 10.34 -3.45
N LEU A 64 -6.26 11.03 -2.56
CA LEU A 64 -6.58 12.39 -2.13
C LEU A 64 -6.40 13.42 -3.26
N ALA A 65 -5.49 13.15 -4.21
CA ALA A 65 -5.30 13.95 -5.41
C ALA A 65 -6.38 13.73 -6.49
N GLY A 66 -7.49 13.03 -6.16
CA GLY A 66 -8.60 12.78 -7.07
C GLY A 66 -8.66 11.37 -7.64
N TYR A 67 -8.00 10.39 -7.03
CA TYR A 67 -7.89 9.01 -7.52
C TYR A 67 -7.19 8.93 -8.89
N VAL A 68 -6.16 9.77 -9.06
CA VAL A 68 -5.42 9.91 -10.31
C VAL A 68 -4.16 9.05 -10.24
N TRP A 69 -3.96 8.16 -11.21
CA TRP A 69 -2.71 7.44 -11.33
C TRP A 69 -1.56 8.36 -11.75
N ARG A 70 -0.39 8.17 -11.14
CA ARG A 70 0.84 8.87 -11.51
C ARG A 70 1.96 7.89 -11.81
N ALA A 71 2.41 7.88 -13.05
CA ALA A 71 3.41 6.93 -13.54
C ALA A 71 4.77 7.10 -12.84
N ALA A 72 5.06 8.30 -12.32
CA ALA A 72 6.26 8.57 -11.54
C ALA A 72 6.41 7.68 -10.28
N PHE A 73 5.32 7.12 -9.77
CA PHE A 73 5.36 6.20 -8.61
C PHE A 73 5.24 4.72 -9.00
N ALA A 74 5.12 4.40 -10.28
CA ALA A 74 4.87 3.05 -10.77
C ALA A 74 5.90 2.03 -10.23
N ASP A 75 7.19 2.31 -10.42
CA ASP A 75 8.26 1.39 -10.01
C ASP A 75 8.31 1.19 -8.50
N ALA A 76 8.11 2.27 -7.72
CA ALA A 76 8.12 2.19 -6.27
C ALA A 76 6.93 1.38 -5.73
N LEU A 77 5.75 1.57 -6.32
CA LEU A 77 4.53 0.84 -5.95
C LEU A 77 4.57 -0.63 -6.39
N ASP A 78 5.16 -0.93 -7.55
CA ASP A 78 5.37 -2.31 -8.02
C ASP A 78 6.34 -3.08 -7.12
N GLN A 79 7.46 -2.46 -6.75
CA GLN A 79 8.42 -3.05 -5.81
C GLN A 79 7.78 -3.30 -4.44
N ALA A 80 7.02 -2.33 -3.91
CA ALA A 80 6.31 -2.48 -2.65
C ALA A 80 5.25 -3.59 -2.71
N ALA A 81 4.46 -3.64 -3.80
CA ALA A 81 3.47 -4.69 -3.99
C ALA A 81 4.12 -6.08 -4.07
N THR A 82 5.23 -6.20 -4.80
CA THR A 82 5.99 -7.46 -4.92
C THR A 82 6.54 -7.90 -3.57
N GLU A 83 7.13 -6.99 -2.79
CA GLU A 83 7.61 -7.27 -1.45
C GLU A 83 6.48 -7.69 -0.50
N SER A 84 5.33 -7.03 -0.56
CA SER A 84 4.15 -7.41 0.23
C SER A 84 3.63 -8.81 -0.12
N ALA A 85 3.66 -9.17 -1.40
CA ALA A 85 3.30 -10.52 -1.84
C ALA A 85 4.27 -11.57 -1.29
N GLN A 86 5.57 -11.28 -1.31
CA GLN A 86 6.60 -12.14 -0.73
C GLN A 86 6.42 -12.31 0.78
N LEU A 87 6.20 -11.22 1.52
CA LEU A 87 5.90 -11.24 2.95
C LEU A 87 4.67 -12.10 3.28
N THR A 88 3.63 -12.00 2.47
CA THR A 88 2.41 -12.79 2.65
C THR A 88 2.67 -14.29 2.44
N ALA A 89 3.50 -14.63 1.45
CA ALA A 89 3.90 -16.01 1.16
C ALA A 89 4.81 -16.59 2.26
N ASP A 90 5.75 -15.80 2.78
CA ASP A 90 6.71 -16.23 3.79
C ASP A 90 6.10 -16.36 5.19
N HIS A 91 5.01 -15.63 5.45
CA HIS A 91 4.36 -15.57 6.76
C HIS A 91 2.87 -15.99 6.71
N PRO A 92 2.55 -17.22 6.27
CA PRO A 92 1.17 -17.68 6.03
C PRO A 92 0.30 -17.71 7.30
N ARG A 93 0.92 -17.78 8.49
CA ARG A 93 0.22 -17.79 9.79
C ARG A 93 -0.09 -16.38 10.32
N ILE A 94 0.62 -15.36 9.85
CA ILE A 94 0.53 -13.99 10.37
C ILE A 94 -0.51 -13.19 9.58
N TRP A 95 -0.46 -13.23 8.26
CA TRP A 95 -1.29 -12.36 7.41
C TRP A 95 -2.80 -12.45 7.68
N PRO A 96 -3.42 -13.60 8.01
CA PRO A 96 -4.87 -13.64 8.26
C PRO A 96 -5.31 -12.77 9.44
N GLN A 97 -4.41 -12.55 10.40
CA GLN A 97 -4.66 -11.76 11.62
C GLN A 97 -4.46 -10.26 11.39
N ARG A 98 -3.93 -9.87 10.23
CA ARG A 98 -3.49 -8.51 9.90
C ARG A 98 -4.33 -7.85 8.80
N ARG A 99 -5.48 -8.45 8.46
CA ARG A 99 -6.31 -8.01 7.34
C ARG A 99 -7.20 -6.80 7.64
N ALA A 100 -7.53 -6.56 8.91
CA ALA A 100 -8.57 -5.57 9.27
C ALA A 100 -8.26 -4.16 8.76
N GLY A 101 -7.04 -3.65 8.97
CA GLY A 101 -6.61 -2.35 8.46
C GLY A 101 -6.64 -2.26 6.92
N PRO A 102 -5.98 -3.19 6.21
CA PRO A 102 -6.01 -3.26 4.74
C PRO A 102 -7.42 -3.38 4.15
N ASP A 103 -8.30 -4.20 4.74
CA ASP A 103 -9.69 -4.36 4.31
C ASP A 103 -10.45 -3.03 4.46
N LEU A 104 -10.29 -2.32 5.58
CA LEU A 104 -10.91 -1.01 5.81
C LEU A 104 -10.41 0.05 4.82
N LEU A 105 -9.10 0.13 4.61
CA LEU A 105 -8.52 1.11 3.70
C LEU A 105 -8.94 0.83 2.25
N ALA A 106 -8.87 -0.42 1.79
CA ALA A 106 -9.31 -0.78 0.45
C ALA A 106 -10.80 -0.48 0.23
N ALA A 107 -11.66 -0.75 1.23
CA ALA A 107 -13.07 -0.37 1.18
C ALA A 107 -13.26 1.16 1.12
N ALA A 108 -12.46 1.94 1.84
CA ALA A 108 -12.49 3.39 1.76
C ALA A 108 -12.06 3.92 0.38
N VAL A 109 -11.00 3.36 -0.20
CA VAL A 109 -10.57 3.68 -1.58
C VAL A 109 -11.69 3.35 -2.56
N GLN A 110 -12.28 2.15 -2.46
CA GLN A 110 -13.38 1.70 -3.32
C GLN A 110 -14.58 2.65 -3.27
N GLN A 111 -14.91 3.14 -2.08
CA GLN A 111 -16.05 4.04 -1.85
C GLN A 111 -15.71 5.51 -2.10
N ARG A 112 -14.46 5.81 -2.49
CA ARG A 112 -13.92 7.16 -2.65
C ARG A 112 -14.03 8.02 -1.38
N ARG A 113 -13.79 7.41 -0.22
CA ARG A 113 -13.90 8.02 1.13
C ARG A 113 -12.56 8.08 1.87
N VAL A 114 -11.44 8.02 1.16
CA VAL A 114 -10.12 8.10 1.77
C VAL A 114 -9.93 9.45 2.46
N THR A 115 -9.42 9.42 3.68
CA THR A 115 -9.01 10.59 4.44
C THR A 115 -7.55 10.48 4.85
N ALA A 116 -6.90 11.62 5.11
CA ALA A 116 -5.46 11.68 5.39
C ALA A 116 -5.05 10.96 6.69
N ASP A 117 -5.99 10.76 7.61
CA ASP A 117 -5.80 10.08 8.90
C ASP A 117 -5.87 8.55 8.80
N MET A 118 -6.31 7.99 7.67
CA MET A 118 -6.39 6.53 7.48
C MET A 118 -5.03 5.84 7.43
N VAL A 119 -3.96 6.58 7.13
CA VAL A 119 -2.58 6.09 7.21
C VAL A 119 -1.78 7.11 8.00
N ALA A 120 -1.33 6.69 9.17
CA ALA A 120 -0.57 7.56 10.07
C ALA A 120 0.69 8.15 9.40
N GLY A 121 1.12 9.33 9.83
CA GLY A 121 2.29 9.97 9.25
C GLY A 121 3.62 9.48 9.81
N ALA A 122 4.69 10.07 9.28
CA ALA A 122 6.05 9.74 9.66
C ALA A 122 6.35 10.03 11.15
N GLU A 123 5.50 10.80 11.82
CA GLU A 123 5.54 11.03 13.27
C GLU A 123 5.55 9.74 14.08
N LEU A 124 4.97 8.64 13.59
CA LEU A 124 5.02 7.33 14.26
C LEU A 124 6.44 6.77 14.44
N TYR A 125 7.41 7.23 13.65
CA TYR A 125 8.77 6.71 13.68
C TYR A 125 9.73 7.54 14.52
N ARG A 126 9.32 8.71 15.01
CA ARG A 126 10.19 9.58 15.83
C ARG A 126 10.55 8.98 17.18
N ASP A 127 9.71 8.09 17.70
CA ASP A 127 9.93 7.43 19.00
C ASP A 127 10.77 6.14 18.91
N THR A 128 10.99 5.60 17.69
CA THR A 128 11.84 4.41 17.49
C THR A 128 13.32 4.75 17.25
N GLU A 129 13.67 6.02 17.09
CA GLU A 129 15.05 6.49 16.90
C GLU A 129 15.79 6.79 18.21
N LYS A 130 15.13 6.62 19.37
CA LYS A 130 15.70 6.88 20.71
C LYS A 130 16.01 5.61 21.53
N ALA A 131 15.98 4.42 20.93
CA ALA A 131 16.30 3.16 21.60
C ALA A 131 17.71 2.67 21.28
#